data_AF-A0A966QT34-F1
#
_entry.id   AF-A0A966QT34-F1
#
_cell.length_a   1.000
_cell.length_b   1.000
_cell.length_c   1.000
_cell.angle_alpha   90.00
_cell.angle_beta   90.00
_cell.angle_gamma   90.00
#
_symmetry.space_group_name_H-M   'P 1'
#
loop_
_entity.id
_entity.type
_entity.pdbx_description
1 polymer ?
#
loop_
_entity_poly.entity_id
_entity_poly.type
_entity_poly.pdbx_seq_one_letter_code
_entity_poly.pdbx_strand_id
1 'polypeptide(L)'
;MKQRSIRVRLLAFGAVAVLGLAACGGGNDAADEAATDDATEETVAEEVVTGVGNDCTAGKTLVEGKLTIGTGNPAYEPWVVGDAPESKEGFEAAVAYGVAAEMGFSDENVVWVRTGFDEAIQPGAKNFDFNLQQFSITEERKANVTFSDPYYSTNQALVGFADSPVATATKVSELKDSEIQRIQTMYQEKLTRVLEDIRVVSEERDRLQQEYSERVKEARGVERAACRVEAEEAVRVLEKEREVLAGKCA
;
A
#
# COMPACT_ATOMS: atom_id res chain seq x y z
N MET A 1 -27.15 40.78 -10.08
CA MET A 1 -26.65 39.43 -10.39
C MET A 1 -27.71 38.42 -9.97
N LYS A 2 -28.21 37.64 -10.93
CA LYS A 2 -29.36 36.74 -10.79
C LYS A 2 -28.93 35.43 -10.14
N GLN A 3 -29.47 35.12 -8.97
CA GLN A 3 -29.35 33.82 -8.31
C GLN A 3 -29.97 32.73 -9.20
N ARG A 4 -29.22 31.67 -9.49
CA ARG A 4 -29.73 30.46 -10.14
C ARG A 4 -29.86 29.36 -9.08
N SER A 5 -31.08 29.15 -8.63
CA SER A 5 -31.51 28.00 -7.84
C SER A 5 -31.76 26.81 -8.77
N ILE A 6 -30.96 25.75 -8.61
CA ILE A 6 -31.18 24.47 -9.31
C ILE A 6 -31.77 23.49 -8.29
N ARG A 7 -32.93 22.96 -8.65
CA ARG A 7 -33.82 22.13 -7.84
C ARG A 7 -33.29 20.69 -7.73
N VAL A 8 -33.11 20.22 -6.49
CA VAL A 8 -32.87 18.81 -6.15
C VAL A 8 -34.15 18.01 -6.46
N ARG A 9 -34.04 16.99 -7.33
CA ARG A 9 -35.13 16.03 -7.60
C ARG A 9 -34.99 14.85 -6.64
N LEU A 10 -35.94 14.71 -5.72
CA LEU A 10 -36.18 13.46 -4.99
C LEU A 10 -36.78 12.42 -5.96
N LEU A 11 -36.18 11.23 -5.99
CA LEU A 11 -36.82 9.99 -6.46
C LEU A 11 -37.01 9.11 -5.22
N ALA A 12 -38.24 8.63 -5.03
CA ALA A 12 -38.63 7.81 -3.89
C ALA A 12 -39.22 6.47 -4.37
N PHE A 13 -39.04 5.47 -3.51
CA PHE A 13 -39.75 4.18 -3.37
C PHE A 13 -39.56 3.06 -4.39
N GLY A 14 -39.22 1.88 -3.85
CA GLY A 14 -39.34 0.58 -4.51
C GLY A 14 -38.73 -0.58 -3.72
N ALA A 15 -39.23 -0.85 -2.52
CA ALA A 15 -38.93 -2.10 -1.80
C ALA A 15 -39.92 -3.19 -2.26
N VAL A 16 -39.41 -4.34 -2.72
CA VAL A 16 -40.20 -5.56 -2.91
C VAL A 16 -39.46 -6.72 -2.26
N ALA A 17 -40.03 -7.21 -1.16
CA ALA A 17 -39.69 -8.45 -0.52
C ALA A 17 -40.61 -9.56 -1.07
N VAL A 18 -40.05 -10.72 -1.41
CA VAL A 18 -40.79 -11.97 -1.58
C VAL A 18 -40.10 -13.05 -0.74
N LEU A 19 -40.89 -13.69 0.11
CA LEU A 19 -40.52 -14.70 1.10
C LEU A 19 -41.20 -16.04 0.74
N GLY A 20 -40.46 -17.16 0.89
CA GLY A 20 -40.97 -18.54 1.09
C GLY A 20 -41.26 -19.35 -0.18
N LEU A 21 -41.09 -20.68 -0.26
CA LEU A 21 -41.03 -21.73 0.77
C LEU A 21 -40.24 -22.98 0.28
N ALA A 22 -39.50 -23.60 1.22
CA ALA A 22 -39.33 -25.02 1.54
C ALA A 22 -39.13 -26.13 0.47
N ALA A 23 -38.03 -26.88 0.62
CA ALA A 23 -38.04 -28.35 0.60
C ALA A 23 -36.96 -28.91 1.54
N CYS A 24 -37.35 -29.84 2.41
CA CYS A 24 -36.55 -30.56 3.41
C CYS A 24 -36.25 -31.99 2.94
N GLY A 25 -35.15 -32.56 3.48
CA GLY A 25 -34.92 -34.01 3.62
C GLY A 25 -34.19 -34.65 2.45
N GLY A 26 -33.13 -35.45 2.59
CA GLY A 26 -32.62 -36.23 3.73
C GLY A 26 -32.37 -37.66 3.25
N GLY A 27 -31.24 -38.28 3.61
CA GLY A 27 -31.03 -39.73 3.48
C GLY A 27 -29.74 -40.15 2.78
N ASN A 28 -28.82 -40.68 3.59
CA ASN A 28 -27.63 -41.42 3.23
C ASN A 28 -28.02 -42.89 3.07
N ASP A 29 -27.62 -43.60 2.00
CA ASP A 29 -27.37 -45.05 2.06
C ASP A 29 -26.61 -45.58 0.83
N ALA A 30 -25.88 -46.66 1.09
CA ALA A 30 -24.76 -47.21 0.34
C ALA A 30 -25.13 -48.36 -0.62
N ALA A 31 -24.11 -48.76 -1.41
CA ALA A 31 -23.97 -49.95 -2.26
C ALA A 31 -24.84 -49.98 -3.54
N ASP A 32 -24.37 -50.43 -4.72
CA ASP A 32 -23.56 -51.63 -4.99
C ASP A 32 -22.76 -51.51 -6.32
N GLU A 33 -21.80 -52.42 -6.49
CA GLU A 33 -20.77 -52.56 -7.52
C GLU A 33 -21.25 -52.72 -8.98
N ALA A 34 -20.40 -52.33 -9.94
CA ALA A 34 -19.86 -53.24 -10.97
C ALA A 34 -18.85 -52.52 -11.88
N ALA A 35 -17.70 -53.15 -12.05
CA ALA A 35 -16.60 -52.73 -12.92
C ALA A 35 -16.95 -52.80 -14.41
N THR A 36 -16.48 -51.81 -15.18
CA THR A 36 -15.98 -52.03 -16.55
C THR A 36 -14.84 -51.06 -16.83
N ASP A 37 -13.67 -51.63 -17.05
CA ASP A 37 -12.47 -51.05 -17.63
C ASP A 37 -12.77 -50.54 -19.05
N ASP A 38 -12.66 -49.24 -19.28
CA ASP A 38 -12.50 -48.68 -20.62
C ASP A 38 -11.56 -47.48 -20.52
N ALA A 39 -10.38 -47.65 -21.09
CA ALA A 39 -9.32 -46.65 -21.14
C ALA A 39 -9.76 -45.49 -22.04
N THR A 40 -10.34 -44.45 -21.44
CA THR A 40 -10.42 -43.14 -22.06
C THR A 40 -9.19 -42.33 -21.63
N GLU A 41 -8.26 -42.15 -22.56
CA GLU A 41 -7.26 -41.09 -22.53
C GLU A 41 -7.99 -39.75 -22.31
N GLU A 42 -7.99 -39.28 -21.07
CA GLU A 42 -8.38 -37.92 -20.74
C GLU A 42 -7.22 -37.03 -21.19
N THR A 43 -7.29 -36.52 -22.42
CA THR A 43 -6.48 -35.37 -22.81
C THR A 43 -6.92 -34.21 -21.93
N VAL A 44 -6.23 -34.03 -20.80
CA VAL A 44 -6.22 -32.76 -20.09
C VAL A 44 -5.68 -31.76 -21.10
N ALA A 45 -6.55 -30.93 -21.64
CA ALA A 45 -6.13 -29.72 -22.31
C ALA A 45 -5.41 -28.90 -21.24
N GLU A 46 -4.08 -29.00 -21.24
CA GLU A 46 -3.21 -28.03 -20.60
C GLU A 46 -3.67 -26.68 -21.15
N GLU A 47 -4.29 -25.85 -20.32
CA GLU A 47 -4.41 -24.44 -20.66
C GLU A 47 -2.98 -24.01 -20.99
N VAL A 48 -2.77 -23.58 -22.23
CA VAL A 48 -1.49 -23.00 -22.63
C VAL A 48 -1.40 -21.70 -21.84
N VAL A 49 -0.84 -21.78 -20.63
CA VAL A 49 -0.50 -20.61 -19.82
C VAL A 49 0.65 -19.94 -20.55
N THR A 50 0.32 -19.03 -21.45
CA THR A 50 1.30 -18.23 -22.17
C THR A 50 1.96 -17.24 -21.21
N GLY A 51 3.21 -16.88 -21.47
CA GLY A 51 3.89 -15.83 -20.70
C GLY A 51 4.50 -16.33 -19.38
N VAL A 52 4.94 -17.59 -19.31
CA VAL A 52 5.64 -18.18 -18.16
C VAL A 52 7.17 -18.07 -18.25
N GLY A 53 7.66 -17.15 -19.09
CA GLY A 53 9.06 -16.99 -19.43
C GLY A 53 9.40 -17.48 -20.83
N ASN A 54 10.63 -17.22 -21.27
CA ASN A 54 11.19 -17.66 -22.54
C ASN A 54 12.32 -18.71 -22.34
N ASP A 55 12.92 -19.18 -23.43
CA ASP A 55 14.00 -20.19 -23.40
C ASP A 55 15.19 -19.78 -22.52
N CYS A 56 15.43 -18.47 -22.34
CA CYS A 56 16.50 -17.96 -21.50
C CYS A 56 16.16 -17.97 -20.01
N THR A 57 14.88 -18.02 -19.63
CA THR A 57 14.39 -17.93 -18.24
C THR A 57 13.76 -19.22 -17.73
N ALA A 58 13.50 -20.19 -18.61
CA ALA A 58 12.98 -21.50 -18.27
C ALA A 58 13.81 -22.17 -17.15
N GLY A 59 13.15 -22.56 -16.05
CA GLY A 59 13.77 -23.22 -14.90
C GLY A 59 14.75 -22.36 -14.09
N LYS A 60 14.78 -21.04 -14.30
CA LYS A 60 15.70 -20.12 -13.59
C LYS A 60 15.03 -19.24 -12.54
N THR A 61 13.71 -19.27 -12.47
CA THR A 61 12.95 -18.54 -11.44
C THR A 61 12.81 -19.38 -10.17
N LEU A 62 12.65 -18.72 -9.03
CA LEU A 62 12.41 -19.36 -7.74
C LEU A 62 11.11 -20.17 -7.72
N VAL A 63 10.08 -19.64 -8.40
CA VAL A 63 8.79 -20.30 -8.60
C VAL A 63 8.60 -20.50 -10.09
N GLU A 64 8.35 -21.75 -10.51
CA GLU A 64 8.19 -22.08 -11.92
C GLU A 64 7.07 -21.24 -12.56
N GLY A 65 7.40 -20.63 -13.70
CA GLY A 65 6.48 -19.78 -14.46
C GLY A 65 6.13 -18.42 -13.84
N LYS A 66 6.74 -18.05 -12.71
CA LYS A 66 6.55 -16.75 -12.06
C LYS A 66 7.85 -15.98 -11.93
N LEU A 67 7.82 -14.69 -12.24
CA LEU A 67 8.92 -13.77 -12.00
C LEU A 67 8.64 -12.97 -10.72
N THR A 68 9.37 -13.29 -9.66
CA THR A 68 9.23 -12.66 -8.35
C THR A 68 10.17 -11.47 -8.21
N ILE A 69 9.64 -10.26 -8.13
CA ILE A 69 10.41 -9.01 -8.06
C ILE A 69 10.32 -8.44 -6.63
N GLY A 70 11.49 -8.19 -6.03
CA GLY A 70 11.59 -7.50 -4.75
C GLY A 70 11.56 -5.99 -4.91
N THR A 71 10.84 -5.29 -4.02
CA THR A 71 10.90 -3.82 -3.91
C THR A 71 10.70 -3.35 -2.46
N GLY A 72 10.90 -2.06 -2.22
CA GLY A 72 10.86 -1.46 -0.90
C GLY A 72 9.51 -1.58 -0.18
N ASN A 73 9.56 -1.44 1.15
CA ASN A 73 8.40 -1.34 2.03
C ASN A 73 8.48 -0.08 2.91
N PRO A 74 7.86 1.04 2.51
CA PRO A 74 7.18 1.27 1.23
C PRO A 74 8.16 1.51 0.07
N ALA A 75 7.67 1.44 -1.16
CA ALA A 75 8.32 1.91 -2.38
C ALA A 75 7.82 3.33 -2.72
N TYR A 76 8.75 4.28 -2.87
CA TYR A 76 8.42 5.70 -2.93
C TYR A 76 8.29 6.25 -4.35
N GLU A 77 7.47 7.29 -4.50
CA GLU A 77 7.42 8.12 -5.70
C GLU A 77 8.74 8.87 -5.95
N PRO A 78 9.14 9.11 -7.23
CA PRO A 78 8.43 8.79 -8.47
C PRO A 78 8.72 7.37 -9.02
N TRP A 79 9.38 6.52 -8.24
CA TRP A 79 9.86 5.21 -8.68
C TRP A 79 8.74 4.17 -8.72
N VAL A 80 7.88 4.19 -7.71
CA VAL A 80 6.62 3.45 -7.66
C VAL A 80 5.54 4.40 -7.17
N VAL A 81 4.51 4.61 -8.00
CA VAL A 81 3.41 5.52 -7.67
C VAL A 81 2.45 4.84 -6.70
N GLY A 82 2.04 5.56 -5.65
CA GLY A 82 1.08 5.06 -4.67
C GLY A 82 1.53 3.82 -3.88
N ASP A 83 2.83 3.53 -3.84
CA ASP A 83 3.38 2.28 -3.25
C ASP A 83 2.73 1.00 -3.83
N ALA A 84 2.28 1.05 -5.08
CA ALA A 84 1.58 -0.04 -5.76
C ALA A 84 2.35 -0.47 -7.02
N PRO A 85 3.40 -1.30 -6.91
CA PRO A 85 4.24 -1.66 -8.04
C PRO A 85 3.47 -2.43 -9.14
N GLU A 86 2.42 -3.16 -8.77
CA GLU A 86 1.50 -3.84 -9.69
C GLU A 86 0.69 -2.89 -10.58
N SER A 87 0.58 -1.61 -10.20
CA SER A 87 -0.08 -0.58 -11.03
C SER A 87 0.73 -0.25 -12.29
N LYS A 88 2.02 -0.59 -12.31
CA LYS A 88 3.01 -0.23 -13.35
C LYS A 88 3.29 1.26 -13.45
N GLU A 89 2.75 2.06 -12.55
CA GLU A 89 2.95 3.51 -12.51
C GLU A 89 4.20 3.84 -11.69
N GLY A 90 5.03 4.73 -12.24
CA GLY A 90 6.35 5.05 -11.69
C GLY A 90 7.47 4.38 -12.49
N PHE A 91 8.67 4.94 -12.36
CA PHE A 91 9.81 4.53 -13.20
C PHE A 91 10.23 3.07 -12.99
N GLU A 92 10.42 2.62 -11.75
CA GLU A 92 10.89 1.27 -11.46
C GLU A 92 9.80 0.22 -11.70
N ALA A 93 8.53 0.56 -11.44
CA ALA A 93 7.40 -0.30 -11.80
C ALA A 93 7.32 -0.50 -13.33
N ALA A 94 7.42 0.57 -14.12
CA ALA A 94 7.43 0.48 -15.58
C ALA A 94 8.64 -0.30 -16.11
N VAL A 95 9.84 -0.09 -15.55
CA VAL A 95 11.05 -0.85 -15.90
C VAL A 95 10.87 -2.33 -15.59
N ALA A 96 10.34 -2.68 -14.42
CA ALA A 96 10.13 -4.07 -14.01
C ALA A 96 9.23 -4.83 -14.99
N TYR A 97 8.09 -4.24 -15.38
CA TYR A 97 7.20 -4.86 -16.37
C TYR A 97 7.77 -4.86 -17.79
N GLY A 98 8.56 -3.86 -18.17
CA GLY A 98 9.30 -3.87 -19.44
C GLY A 98 10.31 -5.02 -19.51
N VAL A 99 11.08 -5.22 -18.45
CA VAL A 99 12.04 -6.34 -18.35
C VAL A 99 11.32 -7.69 -18.32
N ALA A 100 10.22 -7.80 -17.57
CA ALA A 100 9.41 -9.01 -17.51
C ALA A 100 8.90 -9.43 -18.91
N ALA A 101 8.42 -8.47 -19.71
CA ALA A 101 7.96 -8.73 -21.07
C ALA A 101 9.08 -9.25 -21.99
N GLU A 102 10.26 -8.65 -21.94
CA GLU A 102 11.44 -9.12 -22.70
C GLU A 102 11.90 -10.52 -22.24
N MET A 103 11.72 -10.82 -20.96
CA MET A 103 11.94 -12.15 -20.38
C MET A 103 10.84 -13.17 -20.73
N GLY A 104 9.78 -12.76 -21.44
CA GLY A 104 8.68 -13.63 -21.84
C GLY A 104 7.67 -13.89 -20.72
N PHE A 105 7.66 -13.08 -19.66
CA PHE A 105 6.64 -13.15 -18.62
C PHE A 105 5.47 -12.21 -18.95
N SER A 106 4.25 -12.73 -18.85
CA SER A 106 3.05 -11.90 -18.86
C SER A 106 2.85 -11.21 -17.51
N ASP A 107 2.00 -10.18 -17.48
CA ASP A 107 1.81 -9.35 -16.30
C ASP A 107 1.30 -10.15 -15.09
N GLU A 108 0.41 -11.12 -15.32
CA GLU A 108 -0.15 -12.01 -14.30
C GLU A 108 0.87 -13.02 -13.75
N ASN A 109 2.02 -13.15 -14.41
CA ASN A 109 3.13 -13.99 -13.97
C ASN A 109 4.22 -13.18 -13.25
N VAL A 110 4.08 -11.86 -13.13
CA VAL A 110 4.91 -11.03 -12.27
C VAL A 110 4.33 -11.02 -10.86
N VAL A 111 5.14 -11.39 -9.87
CA VAL A 111 4.79 -11.42 -8.45
C VAL A 111 5.68 -10.44 -7.70
N TRP A 112 5.10 -9.65 -6.80
CA TRP A 112 5.87 -8.68 -6.00
C TRP A 112 6.07 -9.17 -4.57
N VAL A 113 7.29 -9.00 -4.06
CA VAL A 113 7.59 -9.16 -2.64
C VAL A 113 8.20 -7.88 -2.07
N ARG A 114 7.94 -7.66 -0.78
CA ARG A 114 8.37 -6.47 -0.05
C ARG A 114 9.63 -6.79 0.74
N THR A 115 10.63 -5.92 0.66
CA THR A 115 11.95 -6.14 1.25
C THR A 115 12.48 -4.90 1.96
N GLY A 116 13.19 -5.10 3.08
CA GLY A 116 14.00 -4.05 3.68
C GLY A 116 15.22 -3.71 2.81
N PHE A 117 15.65 -2.44 2.79
CA PHE A 117 16.78 -2.00 1.97
C PHE A 117 18.08 -2.75 2.34
N ASP A 118 18.42 -2.82 3.62
CA ASP A 118 19.65 -3.50 4.07
C ASP A 118 19.57 -5.01 3.88
N GLU A 119 18.37 -5.59 4.09
CA GLU A 119 18.10 -7.02 3.89
C GLU A 119 18.36 -7.45 2.44
N ALA A 120 17.96 -6.64 1.47
CA ALA A 120 18.08 -6.99 0.05
C ALA A 120 19.56 -7.19 -0.38
N ILE A 121 20.49 -6.46 0.25
CA ILE A 121 21.93 -6.49 -0.06
C ILE A 121 22.76 -7.37 0.88
N GLN A 122 22.15 -7.99 1.90
CA GLN A 122 22.85 -8.99 2.70
C GLN A 122 23.15 -10.24 1.87
N PRO A 123 24.25 -10.98 2.14
CA PRO A 123 24.47 -12.26 1.51
C PRO A 123 23.42 -13.29 1.96
N GLY A 124 23.15 -14.29 1.11
CA GLY A 124 22.26 -15.40 1.42
C GLY A 124 21.08 -15.53 0.46
N ALA A 125 20.28 -16.57 0.67
CA ALA A 125 19.13 -16.87 -0.16
C ALA A 125 18.10 -15.72 -0.10
N LYS A 126 17.54 -15.38 -1.27
CA LYS A 126 16.48 -14.39 -1.43
C LYS A 126 15.18 -15.07 -1.78
N ASN A 127 14.06 -14.42 -1.45
CA ASN A 127 12.71 -14.84 -1.82
C ASN A 127 12.19 -14.11 -3.07
N PHE A 128 13.10 -13.53 -3.85
CA PHE A 128 12.85 -12.87 -5.13
C PHE A 128 13.92 -13.27 -6.14
N ASP A 129 13.57 -13.21 -7.43
CA ASP A 129 14.48 -13.47 -8.55
C ASP A 129 15.43 -12.29 -8.77
N PHE A 130 14.92 -11.05 -8.69
CA PHE A 130 15.72 -9.84 -8.60
C PHE A 130 15.02 -8.75 -7.80
N ASN A 131 15.75 -7.71 -7.41
CA ASN A 131 15.23 -6.57 -6.66
C ASN A 131 15.41 -5.26 -7.44
N LEU A 132 14.39 -4.39 -7.40
CA LEU A 132 14.43 -3.04 -7.94
C LEU A 132 14.06 -2.03 -6.84
N GLN A 133 15.08 -1.35 -6.31
CA GLN A 133 14.97 -0.46 -5.16
C GLN A 133 16.12 0.58 -5.09
N GLN A 134 16.40 1.26 -6.21
CA GLN A 134 17.40 2.34 -6.32
C GLN A 134 18.80 2.01 -5.75
N PHE A 135 19.26 0.77 -5.88
CA PHE A 135 20.60 0.42 -5.39
C PHE A 135 21.70 1.01 -6.27
N SER A 136 22.47 1.93 -5.71
CA SER A 136 23.78 2.28 -6.26
C SER A 136 24.69 1.06 -6.25
N ILE A 137 25.32 0.79 -7.40
CA ILE A 137 26.32 -0.26 -7.56
C ILE A 137 27.62 0.19 -6.89
N THR A 138 28.04 -0.53 -5.85
CA THR A 138 29.31 -0.28 -5.12
C THR A 138 30.09 -1.57 -4.95
N GLU A 139 31.41 -1.48 -4.78
CA GLU A 139 32.26 -2.67 -4.56
C GLU A 139 31.91 -3.42 -3.26
N GLU A 140 31.54 -2.69 -2.21
CA GLU A 140 31.05 -3.27 -0.96
C GLU A 140 29.79 -4.12 -1.18
N ARG A 141 28.81 -3.63 -1.95
CA ARG A 141 27.58 -4.37 -2.23
C ARG A 141 27.83 -5.54 -3.18
N LYS A 142 28.70 -5.37 -4.17
CA LYS A 142 29.12 -6.45 -5.09
C LYS A 142 29.77 -7.64 -4.35
N ALA A 143 30.33 -7.42 -3.18
CA ALA A 143 30.86 -8.50 -2.35
C ALA A 143 29.75 -9.44 -1.82
N ASN A 144 28.50 -8.97 -1.74
CA ASN A 144 27.37 -9.72 -1.17
C ASN A 144 26.31 -10.12 -2.20
N VAL A 145 26.12 -9.33 -3.26
CA VAL A 145 25.10 -9.54 -4.30
C VAL A 145 25.64 -9.23 -5.70
N THR A 146 25.04 -9.82 -6.72
CA THR A 146 25.30 -9.47 -8.12
C THR A 146 24.38 -8.33 -8.57
N PHE A 147 24.86 -7.54 -9.53
CA PHE A 147 24.09 -6.46 -10.14
C PHE A 147 23.95 -6.71 -11.65
N SER A 148 22.83 -6.25 -12.22
CA SER A 148 22.71 -6.03 -13.65
C SER A 148 23.57 -4.82 -14.07
N ASP A 149 23.51 -4.52 -15.37
CA ASP A 149 23.86 -3.18 -15.83
C ASP A 149 22.95 -2.12 -15.17
N PRO A 150 23.44 -0.90 -14.95
CA PRO A 150 22.64 0.15 -14.33
C PRO A 150 21.48 0.56 -15.25
N TYR A 151 20.25 0.52 -14.73
CA TYR A 151 19.05 0.99 -15.43
C TYR A 151 18.81 2.49 -15.26
N TYR A 152 19.50 3.13 -14.31
CA TYR A 152 19.45 4.57 -14.09
C TYR A 152 20.79 5.07 -13.53
N SER A 153 21.24 6.23 -14.00
CA SER A 153 22.43 6.90 -13.50
C SER A 153 22.07 8.29 -12.99
N THR A 154 22.34 8.54 -11.71
CA THR A 154 22.02 9.83 -11.08
C THR A 154 22.96 10.92 -11.58
N ASN A 155 22.38 11.96 -12.17
CA ASN A 155 23.08 13.21 -12.40
C ASN A 155 23.17 13.96 -11.05
N GLN A 156 24.36 14.02 -10.48
CA GLN A 156 24.60 14.84 -9.29
C GLN A 156 24.73 16.31 -9.70
N ALA A 157 24.17 17.22 -8.91
CA ALA A 157 24.26 18.66 -9.11
C ALA A 157 24.79 19.34 -7.86
N LEU A 158 25.58 20.39 -8.06
CA LEU A 158 25.95 21.34 -7.02
C LEU A 158 25.01 22.54 -7.12
N VAL A 159 24.28 22.85 -6.06
CA VAL A 159 23.53 24.13 -5.98
C VAL A 159 24.26 25.06 -5.04
N GLY A 160 24.49 26.28 -5.51
CA GLY A 160 25.04 27.39 -4.76
C GLY A 160 24.20 28.65 -4.95
N PHE A 161 24.58 29.74 -4.26
CA PHE A 161 23.97 31.04 -4.50
C PHE A 161 24.33 31.57 -5.90
N ALA A 162 23.50 32.46 -6.43
CA ALA A 162 23.67 33.01 -7.77
C ALA A 162 25.00 33.77 -7.96
N ASP A 163 25.60 34.26 -6.89
CA ASP A 163 26.88 34.96 -6.86
C ASP A 163 28.07 34.03 -6.54
N SER A 164 27.87 32.72 -6.37
CA SER A 164 28.94 31.79 -6.08
C SER A 164 29.63 31.27 -7.35
N PRO A 165 30.89 30.78 -7.25
CA PRO A 165 31.59 30.16 -8.39
C PRO A 165 30.85 28.98 -9.03
N VAL A 166 29.89 28.37 -8.32
CA VAL A 166 29.04 27.29 -8.83
C VAL A 166 28.15 27.77 -9.96
N ALA A 167 27.68 29.02 -9.94
CA ALA A 167 26.75 29.56 -10.92
C ALA A 167 27.31 29.54 -12.35
N THR A 168 28.63 29.56 -12.49
CA THR A 168 29.33 29.53 -13.79
C THR A 168 30.10 28.24 -14.04
N ALA A 169 30.19 27.34 -13.06
CA ALA A 169 30.96 26.11 -13.20
C ALA A 169 30.22 25.12 -14.10
N THR A 170 30.90 24.63 -15.13
CA THR A 170 30.38 23.59 -16.03
C THR A 170 30.92 22.21 -15.68
N LYS A 171 31.99 22.16 -14.87
CA LYS A 171 32.61 20.92 -14.38
C LYS A 171 32.97 21.06 -12.91
N VAL A 172 32.84 19.96 -12.16
CA VAL A 172 33.23 19.93 -10.74
C VAL A 172 34.71 20.28 -10.54
N SER A 173 35.57 19.91 -11.49
CA SER A 173 37.02 20.23 -11.47
C SER A 173 37.34 21.73 -11.52
N GLU A 174 36.37 22.58 -11.91
CA GLU A 174 36.55 24.04 -11.94
C GLU A 174 36.36 24.66 -10.53
N LEU A 175 35.81 23.89 -9.58
CA LEU A 175 35.60 24.32 -8.21
C LEU A 175 36.75 23.88 -7.32
N LYS A 176 37.12 24.73 -6.37
CA LYS A 176 38.10 24.40 -5.34
C LYS A 176 37.46 23.45 -4.31
N ASP A 177 38.24 22.52 -3.75
CA ASP A 177 37.77 21.61 -2.69
C ASP A 177 37.14 22.36 -1.51
N SER A 178 37.70 23.51 -1.13
CA SER A 178 37.16 24.38 -0.08
C SER A 178 35.76 24.91 -0.41
N GLU A 179 35.46 25.15 -1.69
CA GLU A 179 34.15 25.61 -2.14
C GLU A 179 33.13 24.46 -2.12
N ILE A 180 33.54 23.27 -2.55
CA ILE A 180 32.72 22.04 -2.43
C ILE A 180 32.39 21.77 -0.95
N GLN A 181 33.37 21.89 -0.06
CA GLN A 181 33.16 21.68 1.37
C GLN A 181 32.29 22.76 2.00
N ARG A 182 32.46 24.03 1.60
CA ARG A 182 31.57 25.12 2.03
C ARG A 182 30.12 24.85 1.63
N ILE A 183 29.90 24.39 0.40
CA ILE A 183 28.57 24.01 -0.09
C ILE A 183 28.00 22.88 0.77
N GLN A 184 28.76 21.79 0.97
CA GLN A 184 28.35 20.67 1.82
C GLN A 184 27.95 21.14 3.23
N THR A 185 28.77 21.98 3.88
CA THR A 185 28.45 22.52 5.21
C THR A 185 27.17 23.33 5.20
N MET A 186 26.96 24.22 4.22
CA MET A 186 25.72 25.00 4.15
C MET A 186 24.47 24.12 3.92
N TYR A 187 24.59 23.06 3.11
CA TYR A 187 23.52 22.09 2.95
C TYR A 187 23.20 21.37 4.26
N GLN A 188 24.22 20.91 4.98
CA GLN A 188 24.03 20.22 6.26
C GLN A 188 23.42 21.15 7.31
N GLU A 189 23.85 22.42 7.38
CA GLU A 189 23.23 23.42 8.26
C GLU A 189 21.75 23.66 7.92
N LYS A 190 21.42 23.80 6.63
CA LYS A 190 20.05 24.02 6.18
C LYS A 190 19.18 22.78 6.42
N LEU A 191 19.71 21.59 6.14
CA LEU A 191 19.04 20.33 6.42
C LEU A 191 18.75 20.19 7.91
N THR A 192 19.71 20.51 8.76
CA THR A 192 19.54 20.49 10.22
C THR A 192 18.42 21.44 10.68
N ARG A 193 18.36 22.65 10.12
CA ARG A 193 17.26 23.60 10.42
C ARG A 193 15.90 23.07 9.98
N VAL A 194 15.80 22.51 8.78
CA VAL A 194 14.55 21.93 8.28
C VAL A 194 14.11 20.74 9.16
N LEU A 195 15.04 19.90 9.59
CA LEU A 195 14.75 18.80 10.50
C LEU A 195 14.26 19.30 11.87
N GLU A 196 14.84 20.39 12.37
CA GLU A 196 14.39 21.02 13.61
C GLU A 196 12.98 21.64 13.45
N ASP A 197 12.70 22.31 12.34
CA ASP A 197 11.36 22.82 12.03
C ASP A 197 10.34 21.67 11.95
N ILE A 198 10.68 20.56 11.30
CA ILE A 198 9.84 19.34 11.24
C ILE A 198 9.61 18.77 12.64
N ARG A 199 10.63 18.76 13.51
CA ARG A 199 10.50 18.31 14.90
C ARG A 199 9.49 19.18 15.66
N VAL A 200 9.62 20.51 15.58
CA VAL A 200 8.72 21.45 16.24
C VAL A 200 7.28 21.27 15.74
N VAL A 201 7.08 21.22 14.42
CA VAL A 201 5.75 21.01 13.82
C VAL A 201 5.16 19.67 14.24
N SER A 202 5.99 18.62 14.34
CA SER A 202 5.55 17.30 14.80
C SER A 202 5.11 17.32 16.26
N GLU A 203 5.85 18.01 17.13
CA GLU A 203 5.49 18.19 18.54
C GLU A 203 4.19 18.98 18.72
N GLU A 204 4.00 20.06 17.95
CA GLU A 204 2.74 20.82 17.97
C GLU A 204 1.56 19.98 17.47
N ARG A 205 1.75 19.19 16.40
CA ARG A 205 0.73 18.25 15.92
C ARG A 205 0.34 17.26 17.01
N ASP A 206 1.32 16.65 17.68
CA ASP A 206 1.06 15.64 18.71
C ASP A 206 0.34 16.25 19.92
N ARG A 207 0.72 17.47 20.33
CA ARG A 207 0.01 18.25 21.35
C ARG A 207 -1.45 18.50 20.96
N LEU A 208 -1.70 19.01 19.75
CA LEU A 208 -3.06 19.29 19.26
C LEU A 208 -3.90 18.01 19.19
N GLN A 209 -3.30 16.89 18.79
CA GLN A 209 -3.98 15.61 18.71
C GLN A 209 -4.38 15.09 20.10
N GLN A 210 -3.54 15.31 21.11
CA GLN A 210 -3.87 14.98 22.50
C GLN A 210 -5.00 15.87 23.02
N GLU A 211 -4.94 17.19 22.81
CA GLU A 211 -6.00 18.12 23.21
C GLU A 211 -7.34 17.75 22.55
N TYR A 212 -7.33 17.50 21.24
CA TYR A 212 -8.50 17.05 20.50
C TYR A 212 -9.08 15.75 21.09
N SER A 213 -8.21 14.78 21.41
CA SER A 213 -8.63 13.50 21.98
C SER A 213 -9.28 13.67 23.36
N GLU A 214 -8.74 14.53 24.22
CA GLU A 214 -9.33 14.82 25.53
C GLU A 214 -10.68 15.55 25.41
N ARG A 215 -10.79 16.53 24.51
CA ARG A 215 -12.07 17.20 24.23
C ARG A 215 -13.13 16.24 23.71
N VAL A 216 -12.74 15.28 22.87
CA VAL A 216 -13.66 14.21 22.40
C VAL A 216 -14.08 13.29 23.55
N LYS A 217 -13.16 12.92 24.46
CA LYS A 217 -13.50 12.11 25.64
C LYS A 217 -14.46 12.84 26.57
N GLU A 218 -14.22 14.12 26.83
CA GLU A 218 -15.08 14.97 27.64
C GLU A 218 -16.48 15.10 27.02
N ALA A 219 -16.56 15.42 25.72
CA ALA A 219 -17.83 15.52 25.00
C ALA A 219 -18.63 14.20 25.06
N ARG A 220 -17.96 13.05 24.84
CA ARG A 220 -18.58 11.72 25.00
C ARG A 220 -19.00 11.43 26.45
N GLY A 221 -18.29 11.98 27.43
CA GLY A 221 -18.64 11.90 28.85
C GLY A 221 -19.94 12.64 29.15
N VAL A 222 -20.05 13.87 28.67
CA VAL A 222 -21.26 14.70 28.80
C VAL A 222 -22.45 14.05 28.11
N GLU A 223 -22.27 13.56 26.88
CA GLU A 223 -23.33 12.85 26.13
C GLU A 223 -23.83 11.62 26.88
N ARG A 224 -22.92 10.78 27.43
CA ARG A 224 -23.30 9.62 28.25
C ARG A 224 -24.03 10.01 29.53
N ALA A 225 -23.62 11.10 30.18
CA ALA A 225 -24.27 11.58 31.40
C ALA A 225 -25.69 12.08 31.12
N ALA A 226 -25.88 12.85 30.05
CA ALA A 226 -27.19 13.33 29.61
C ALA A 226 -28.13 12.17 29.29
N CYS A 227 -27.67 11.20 28.49
CA CYS A 227 -28.45 10.01 28.13
C CYS A 227 -28.84 9.19 29.38
N ARG A 228 -27.95 9.08 30.38
CA ARG A 228 -28.28 8.40 31.64
C ARG A 228 -29.37 9.13 32.42
N VAL A 229 -29.28 10.46 32.53
CA VAL A 229 -30.29 11.27 33.23
C VAL A 229 -31.65 11.15 32.54
N GLU A 230 -31.69 11.25 31.22
CA GLU A 230 -32.93 11.06 30.44
C GLU A 230 -33.52 9.66 30.65
N ALA A 231 -32.67 8.62 30.68
CA ALA A 231 -33.12 7.25 30.95
C ALA A 231 -33.67 7.07 32.38
N GLU A 232 -33.01 7.63 33.40
CA GLU A 232 -33.46 7.59 34.79
C GLU A 232 -34.82 8.31 34.97
N GLU A 233 -35.01 9.47 34.33
CA GLU A 233 -36.28 10.20 34.34
C GLU A 233 -37.40 9.41 33.64
N ALA A 234 -37.11 8.81 32.48
CA ALA A 234 -38.07 7.98 31.76
C ALA A 234 -38.55 6.78 32.60
N VAL A 235 -37.64 6.10 33.29
CA VAL A 235 -37.99 4.99 34.20
C VAL A 235 -38.90 5.47 35.33
N ARG A 236 -38.58 6.61 35.97
CA ARG A 236 -39.41 7.18 37.05
C ARG A 236 -40.84 7.48 36.56
N VAL A 237 -40.99 8.02 35.35
CA VAL A 237 -42.32 8.29 34.78
C VAL A 237 -43.09 6.99 34.56
N LEU A 238 -42.46 5.97 33.99
CA LEU A 238 -43.08 4.67 33.74
C LEU A 238 -43.50 3.96 35.04
N GLU A 239 -42.71 4.06 36.11
CA GLU A 239 -43.08 3.50 37.42
C GLU A 239 -44.32 4.17 38.00
N LYS A 240 -44.41 5.51 37.88
CA LYS A 240 -45.58 6.27 38.31
C LYS A 240 -46.82 5.92 37.50
N GLU A 241 -46.68 5.74 36.18
CA GLU A 241 -47.78 5.29 35.33
C GLU A 241 -48.25 3.88 35.71
N ARG A 242 -47.30 2.96 35.98
CA ARG A 242 -47.61 1.60 36.46
C ARG A 242 -48.39 1.63 37.79
N GLU A 243 -47.99 2.47 38.74
CA GLU A 243 -48.70 2.62 40.02
C GLU A 243 -50.13 3.12 39.83
N VAL A 244 -50.34 4.12 38.96
CA VAL A 244 -51.67 4.63 38.63
C VAL A 244 -52.53 3.55 37.96
N LEU A 245 -51.95 2.76 37.06
CA LEU A 245 -52.66 1.64 36.41
C LEU A 245 -52.98 0.52 37.40
N ALA A 246 -52.06 0.16 38.29
CA ALA A 246 -52.25 -0.86 39.31
C ALA A 246 -53.30 -0.43 40.36
N GLY A 247 -53.31 0.84 40.76
CA GLY A 247 -54.29 1.40 41.70
C GLY A 247 -55.69 1.61 41.10
N LYS A 248 -55.82 1.60 39.76
CA LYS A 248 -57.11 1.63 39.06
C LYS A 248 -57.74 0.25 38.87
N CYS A 249 -57.08 -0.82 39.31
CA CYS A 249 -57.59 -2.20 39.24
C CYS A 249 -58.21 -2.72 40.55
N ALA A 250 -58.59 -1.83 41.48
CA ALA A 250 -59.32 -2.15 42.71
C ALA A 250 -60.76 -1.63 42.68
#